data_AF-A0A7J2Y6E4-F1
#
_entry.id   AF-A0A7J2Y6E4-F1
#
_cell.length_a   1.000
_cell.length_b   1.000
_cell.length_c   1.000
_cell.angle_alpha   90.00
_cell.angle_beta   90.00
_cell.angle_gamma   90.00
#
_symmetry.space_group_name_H-M   'P 1'
#
loop_
_entity.id
_entity.type
_entity.pdbx_description
1 polymer ?
#
loop_
_entity_poly.entity_id
_entity_poly.type
_entity_poly.pdbx_seq_one_letter_code
_entity_poly.pdbx_strand_id
1 'polypeptide(L)'
;MECHYGIGIPHGRGHFHRQGGSSHRSETWGHFASVGSAPAEPSRSTLGLPSSRSSARLVSVQLVPHREAARRFAKLASGVAGVRRVVLFGSAARGTVRPGSDVDVAVVLDRRTEATLDPIYDAAARIRDETGLKVVPVGVVRRELEADTPFARSLREGEVLYERR
;
A
#
# COMPACT_ATOMS: atom_id res chain seq x y z
N MET A 1 -7.32 43.37 -4.37
CA MET A 1 -7.86 43.27 -5.75
C MET A 1 -6.68 43.47 -6.67
N GLU A 2 -6.24 42.42 -7.34
CA GLU A 2 -5.93 42.38 -8.77
C GLU A 2 -5.34 41.01 -9.08
N CYS A 3 -6.06 40.31 -9.94
CA CYS A 3 -5.80 38.97 -10.42
C CYS A 3 -5.04 39.10 -11.74
N HIS A 4 -3.95 38.36 -11.94
CA HIS A 4 -3.46 38.11 -13.28
C HIS A 4 -3.19 36.61 -13.47
N TYR A 5 -4.16 36.00 -14.15
CA TYR A 5 -4.13 34.69 -14.79
C TYR A 5 -3.23 34.77 -16.03
N GLY A 6 -2.37 33.78 -16.25
CA GLY A 6 -1.56 33.66 -17.47
C GLY A 6 -1.21 32.19 -17.74
N ILE A 7 -2.08 31.54 -18.51
CA ILE A 7 -2.02 30.14 -18.95
C ILE A 7 -1.09 30.04 -20.18
N GLY A 8 -0.22 29.04 -20.23
CA GLY A 8 0.57 28.74 -21.44
C GLY A 8 1.21 27.34 -21.44
N ILE A 9 0.51 26.37 -22.02
CA ILE A 9 0.93 25.03 -22.48
C ILE A 9 0.01 24.73 -23.71
N PRO A 10 0.35 23.95 -24.77
CA PRO A 10 1.40 22.93 -24.93
C PRO A 10 2.18 22.95 -26.27
N HIS A 11 3.20 22.08 -26.42
CA HIS A 11 3.24 20.95 -27.36
C HIS A 11 4.69 20.49 -27.62
N GLY A 12 4.91 19.16 -27.70
CA GLY A 12 5.96 18.61 -28.59
C GLY A 12 6.90 17.54 -28.06
N ARG A 13 6.40 16.29 -28.02
CA ARG A 13 7.00 15.02 -28.52
C ARG A 13 8.52 14.76 -28.40
N GLY A 14 8.86 13.56 -27.91
CA GLY A 14 10.11 12.89 -28.31
C GLY A 14 10.54 11.71 -27.43
N HIS A 15 9.83 10.59 -27.46
CA HIS A 15 10.41 9.29 -27.07
C HIS A 15 11.22 8.71 -28.24
N PHE A 16 12.33 8.03 -27.93
CA PHE A 16 12.68 6.65 -28.30
C PHE A 16 14.19 6.50 -28.58
N HIS A 17 14.91 5.95 -27.61
CA HIS A 17 16.28 5.44 -27.78
C HIS A 17 16.20 3.96 -28.16
N ARG A 18 16.87 3.58 -29.25
CA ARG A 18 16.87 2.23 -29.82
C ARG A 18 18.18 1.51 -29.49
N GLN A 19 18.03 0.42 -28.73
CA GLN A 19 18.71 -0.88 -28.79
C GLN A 19 20.21 -0.96 -29.10
N GLY A 20 20.97 -1.37 -28.08
CA GLY A 20 22.12 -2.28 -28.25
C GLY A 20 21.74 -3.69 -27.82
N GLY A 21 22.52 -4.68 -28.24
CA GLY A 21 22.54 -6.00 -27.58
C GLY A 21 22.28 -7.19 -28.46
N SER A 22 23.36 -7.64 -29.10
CA SER A 22 23.58 -8.96 -29.71
C SER A 22 23.23 -10.17 -28.83
N SER A 23 22.66 -11.21 -29.44
CA SER A 23 22.90 -12.59 -29.02
C SER A 23 22.56 -13.59 -30.13
N HIS A 24 23.62 -14.10 -30.75
CA HIS A 24 23.71 -15.44 -31.34
C HIS A 24 23.45 -16.51 -30.27
N ARG A 25 22.61 -17.51 -30.57
CA ARG A 25 23.00 -18.93 -30.68
C ARG A 25 21.77 -19.82 -30.79
N SER A 26 21.75 -20.55 -31.90
CA SER A 26 21.04 -21.78 -32.17
C SER A 26 21.61 -22.92 -31.32
N GLU A 27 20.79 -23.65 -30.57
CA GLU A 27 21.11 -25.03 -30.18
C GLU A 27 19.86 -25.92 -30.28
N THR A 28 20.00 -26.89 -31.16
CA THR A 28 19.14 -28.01 -31.47
C THR A 28 19.21 -29.06 -30.35
N TRP A 29 18.07 -29.52 -29.85
CA TRP A 29 18.02 -30.70 -28.98
C TRP A 29 17.65 -31.92 -29.81
N GLY A 30 18.67 -32.71 -30.15
CA GLY A 30 18.55 -34.02 -30.76
C GLY A 30 18.16 -35.10 -29.75
N HIS A 31 17.44 -36.09 -30.26
CA HIS A 31 17.07 -37.36 -29.62
C HIS A 31 18.30 -38.11 -29.08
N PHE A 32 18.15 -38.76 -27.91
CA PHE A 32 18.74 -40.08 -27.67
C PHE A 32 17.89 -40.89 -26.69
N ALA A 33 17.50 -42.08 -27.13
CA ALA A 33 16.89 -43.13 -26.32
C ALA A 33 17.95 -44.19 -26.00
N SER A 34 17.98 -44.71 -24.77
CA SER A 34 18.14 -46.17 -24.51
C SER A 34 18.14 -46.54 -23.02
N VAL A 35 17.14 -47.35 -22.66
CA VAL A 35 17.15 -48.64 -21.93
C VAL A 35 18.25 -48.96 -20.92
N GLY A 36 17.84 -49.39 -19.71
CA GLY A 36 18.65 -50.16 -18.76
C GLY A 36 17.89 -50.57 -17.49
N SER A 37 17.76 -51.87 -17.25
CA SER A 37 16.91 -52.57 -16.28
C SER A 37 17.30 -52.47 -14.78
N ALA A 38 16.33 -52.84 -13.92
CA ALA A 38 16.30 -52.93 -12.43
C ALA A 38 17.25 -54.02 -11.83
N PRO A 39 17.39 -54.23 -10.47
CA PRO A 39 16.32 -54.46 -9.47
C PRO A 39 16.50 -53.89 -8.01
N ALA A 40 15.42 -54.09 -7.22
CA ALA A 40 15.10 -53.92 -5.77
C ALA A 40 16.26 -53.94 -4.73
N GLU A 41 16.28 -53.25 -3.57
CA GLU A 41 15.38 -53.09 -2.38
C GLU A 41 16.00 -52.00 -1.43
N PRO A 42 15.59 -51.71 -0.15
CA PRO A 42 14.27 -51.67 0.51
C PRO A 42 14.00 -50.33 1.26
N SER A 43 12.73 -50.18 1.70
CA SER A 43 12.19 -49.35 2.80
C SER A 43 13.12 -48.39 3.57
N ARG A 44 12.86 -47.07 3.48
CA ARG A 44 13.00 -46.12 4.60
C ARG A 44 11.89 -45.07 4.59
N SER A 45 11.22 -45.01 5.74
CA SER A 45 10.24 -44.03 6.17
C SER A 45 10.74 -42.59 6.10
N THR A 46 9.76 -41.68 6.11
CA THR A 46 9.82 -40.28 6.60
C THR A 46 10.66 -39.28 5.81
N LEU A 47 9.98 -38.35 5.14
CA LEU A 47 9.97 -36.92 5.50
C LEU A 47 8.73 -36.28 4.87
N GLY A 48 7.59 -36.40 5.55
CA GLY A 48 6.48 -35.49 5.33
C GLY A 48 6.93 -34.09 5.71
N LEU A 49 7.06 -33.20 4.72
CA LEU A 49 7.23 -31.78 4.97
C LEU A 49 6.06 -31.31 5.84
N PRO A 50 6.28 -30.72 7.03
CA PRO A 50 5.20 -30.09 7.75
C PRO A 50 4.71 -28.89 6.94
N SER A 51 3.54 -29.06 6.32
CA SER A 51 2.72 -28.00 5.76
C SER A 51 2.56 -26.88 6.79
N SER A 52 2.85 -25.66 6.34
CA SER A 52 2.92 -24.42 7.11
C SER A 52 1.80 -24.27 8.14
N ARG A 53 2.12 -24.52 9.41
CA ARG A 53 1.37 -24.00 10.56
C ARG A 53 2.30 -23.16 11.41
N SER A 54 2.60 -21.94 10.98
CA SER A 54 3.23 -20.90 11.84
C SER A 54 3.04 -19.48 11.29
N SER A 55 1.86 -19.16 10.76
CA SER A 55 1.57 -17.80 10.26
C SER A 55 0.89 -16.90 11.31
N ALA A 56 0.24 -17.47 12.33
CA ALA A 56 -0.58 -16.67 13.25
C ALA A 56 0.22 -15.74 14.17
N ARG A 57 1.42 -16.15 14.63
CA ARG A 57 2.22 -15.36 15.58
C ARG A 57 2.94 -14.18 14.93
N LEU A 58 3.45 -14.33 13.70
CA LEU A 58 4.12 -13.25 12.98
C LEU A 58 3.15 -12.15 12.51
N VAL A 59 1.90 -12.51 12.18
CA VAL A 59 0.87 -11.54 11.78
C VAL A 59 0.57 -10.54 12.89
N SER A 60 0.50 -11.00 14.14
CA SER A 60 0.21 -10.12 15.29
C SER A 60 1.29 -9.06 15.52
N VAL A 61 2.57 -9.40 15.34
CA VAL A 61 3.68 -8.45 15.52
C VAL A 61 3.76 -7.44 14.39
N GLN A 62 3.39 -7.82 13.16
CA GLN A 62 3.45 -6.94 11.97
C GLN A 62 2.29 -5.92 11.90
N LEU A 63 1.11 -6.27 12.45
CA LEU A 63 -0.05 -5.36 12.49
C LEU A 63 0.17 -4.18 13.45
N VAL A 64 0.88 -4.42 14.56
CA VAL A 64 1.09 -3.42 15.62
C VAL A 64 1.80 -2.16 15.08
N PRO A 65 2.91 -2.24 14.31
CA PRO A 65 3.56 -1.09 13.69
C PRO A 65 2.65 -0.25 12.78
N HIS A 66 1.83 -0.89 11.94
CA HIS A 66 1.00 -0.19 10.96
C HIS A 66 -0.12 0.59 11.64
N ARG A 67 -0.79 -0.03 12.64
CA ARG A 67 -1.81 0.67 13.43
C ARG A 67 -1.20 1.77 14.29
N GLU A 68 -0.01 1.57 14.83
CA GLU A 68 0.70 2.60 15.59
C GLU A 68 1.09 3.79 14.69
N ALA A 69 1.62 3.53 13.49
CA ALA A 69 1.89 4.58 12.50
C ALA A 69 0.62 5.37 12.15
N ALA A 70 -0.52 4.69 11.95
CA ALA A 70 -1.80 5.33 11.71
C ALA A 70 -2.25 6.21 12.89
N ARG A 71 -2.07 5.74 14.13
CA ARG A 71 -2.43 6.50 15.35
C ARG A 71 -1.54 7.72 15.53
N ARG A 72 -0.24 7.59 15.30
CA ARG A 72 0.71 8.73 15.32
C ARG A 72 0.38 9.74 14.24
N PHE A 73 0.07 9.28 13.03
CA PHE A 73 -0.42 10.13 11.95
C PHE A 73 -1.71 10.87 12.35
N ALA A 74 -2.71 10.16 12.89
CA ALA A 74 -3.97 10.76 13.31
C ALA A 74 -3.76 11.85 14.36
N LYS A 75 -2.83 11.66 15.30
CA LYS A 75 -2.45 12.67 16.29
C LYS A 75 -1.87 13.93 15.63
N LEU A 76 -0.96 13.78 14.67
CA LEU A 76 -0.40 14.92 13.93
C LEU A 76 -1.48 15.64 13.09
N ALA A 77 -2.27 14.88 12.33
CA ALA A 77 -3.33 15.42 11.48
C ALA A 77 -4.45 16.11 12.27
N SER A 78 -4.71 15.70 13.53
CA SER A 78 -5.72 16.35 14.39
C SER A 78 -5.43 17.83 14.68
N GLY A 79 -4.16 18.23 14.61
CA GLY A 79 -3.73 19.63 14.77
C GLY A 79 -4.04 20.52 13.56
N VAL A 80 -4.37 19.94 12.41
CA VAL A 80 -4.66 20.68 11.19
C VAL A 80 -6.08 21.24 11.22
N ALA A 81 -6.20 22.54 10.96
CA ALA A 81 -7.49 23.21 10.87
C ALA A 81 -8.34 22.61 9.73
N GLY A 82 -9.62 22.35 10.00
CA GLY A 82 -10.54 21.74 9.04
C GLY A 82 -10.53 20.21 9.01
N VAL A 83 -9.62 19.53 9.72
CA VAL A 83 -9.70 18.08 9.93
C VAL A 83 -10.79 17.76 10.96
N ARG A 84 -11.77 16.96 10.54
CA ARG A 84 -12.93 16.53 11.33
C ARG A 84 -12.81 15.11 11.84
N ARG A 85 -12.28 14.20 11.04
CA ARG A 85 -12.16 12.79 11.39
C ARG A 85 -10.96 12.16 10.68
N VAL A 86 -10.31 11.22 11.34
CA VAL A 86 -9.29 10.35 10.72
C VAL A 86 -9.73 8.91 10.88
N VAL A 87 -9.77 8.17 9.78
CA VAL A 87 -10.24 6.78 9.74
C VAL A 87 -9.16 5.91 9.12
N LEU A 88 -8.72 4.88 9.84
CA LEU A 88 -7.89 3.81 9.30
C LEU A 88 -8.78 2.86 8.50
N PHE A 89 -8.41 2.58 7.27
CA PHE A 89 -9.13 1.63 6.42
C PHE A 89 -8.17 0.66 5.74
N GLY A 90 -8.66 -0.10 4.76
CA GLY A 90 -7.84 -1.02 3.98
C GLY A 90 -7.31 -2.22 4.79
N SER A 91 -6.13 -2.70 4.40
CA SER A 91 -5.54 -3.94 4.95
C SER A 91 -5.24 -3.84 6.45
N ALA A 92 -4.81 -2.66 6.91
CA ALA A 92 -4.52 -2.36 8.32
C ALA A 92 -5.76 -2.46 9.20
N ALA A 93 -6.89 -1.91 8.76
CA ALA A 93 -8.15 -2.03 9.47
C ALA A 93 -8.68 -3.48 9.50
N ARG A 94 -8.50 -4.23 8.41
CA ARG A 94 -9.00 -5.62 8.26
C ARG A 94 -8.11 -6.69 8.89
N GLY A 95 -6.92 -6.34 9.38
CA GLY A 95 -5.99 -7.31 9.97
C GLY A 95 -5.25 -8.16 8.94
N THR A 96 -5.25 -7.77 7.66
CA THR A 96 -4.67 -8.55 6.55
C THR A 96 -3.35 -7.95 6.02
N VAL A 97 -2.69 -7.15 6.86
CA VAL A 97 -1.42 -6.47 6.55
C VAL A 97 -0.30 -7.46 6.26
N ARG A 98 0.49 -7.16 5.23
CA ARG A 98 1.73 -7.86 4.88
C ARG A 98 2.94 -6.97 5.19
N PRO A 99 4.15 -7.54 5.40
CA PRO A 99 5.36 -6.75 5.51
C PRO A 99 5.51 -5.78 4.32
N GLY A 100 5.78 -4.51 4.60
CA GLY A 100 5.89 -3.45 3.58
C GLY A 100 4.55 -2.96 3.02
N SER A 101 3.41 -3.30 3.64
CA SER A 101 2.12 -2.73 3.22
C SER A 101 2.05 -1.25 3.57
N ASP A 102 1.41 -0.49 2.68
CA ASP A 102 1.04 0.89 2.96
C ASP A 102 -0.04 0.95 4.08
N VAL A 103 -0.07 2.09 4.77
CA VAL A 103 -1.07 2.40 5.80
C VAL A 103 -2.08 3.38 5.23
N ASP A 104 -3.25 2.87 4.83
CA ASP A 104 -4.32 3.66 4.23
C ASP A 104 -5.15 4.40 5.29
N VAL A 105 -5.19 5.73 5.22
CA VAL A 105 -5.94 6.57 6.16
C VAL A 105 -6.79 7.59 5.42
N ALA A 106 -8.06 7.70 5.78
CA ALA A 106 -8.94 8.72 5.25
C ALA A 106 -8.98 9.89 6.23
N VAL A 107 -8.80 11.10 5.71
CA VAL A 107 -8.86 12.33 6.49
C VAL A 107 -10.09 13.10 6.05
N VAL A 108 -11.12 13.12 6.89
CA VAL A 108 -12.36 13.85 6.63
C VAL A 108 -12.14 15.32 6.92
N LEU A 109 -12.37 16.15 5.92
CA LEU A 109 -12.13 17.58 5.89
C LEU A 109 -13.43 18.36 5.71
N ASP A 110 -13.46 19.58 6.24
CA ASP A 110 -14.52 20.54 5.90
C ASP A 110 -14.47 20.93 4.42
N ARG A 111 -13.27 21.19 3.93
CA ARG A 111 -12.98 21.53 2.53
C ARG A 111 -11.64 20.95 2.14
N ARG A 112 -11.52 20.47 0.91
CA ARG A 112 -10.24 20.00 0.35
C ARG A 112 -9.55 21.21 -0.31
N THR A 113 -8.53 21.74 0.36
CA THR A 113 -7.68 22.84 -0.14
C THR A 113 -6.21 22.49 0.08
N GLU A 114 -5.29 23.09 -0.67
CA GLU A 114 -3.84 22.90 -0.48
C GLU A 114 -3.42 23.24 0.96
N ALA A 115 -3.90 24.37 1.50
CA ALA A 115 -3.64 24.76 2.89
C ALA A 115 -4.07 23.72 3.94
N THR A 116 -5.03 22.83 3.61
CA THR A 116 -5.43 21.73 4.48
C THR A 116 -4.67 20.44 4.16
N LEU A 117 -4.38 20.17 2.89
CA LEU A 117 -3.75 18.94 2.43
C LEU A 117 -2.24 18.91 2.66
N ASP A 118 -1.53 20.01 2.44
CA ASP A 118 -0.08 20.11 2.59
C ASP A 118 0.37 19.66 3.99
N PRO A 119 -0.15 20.20 5.11
CA PRO A 119 0.25 19.75 6.44
C PRO A 119 -0.14 18.29 6.73
N ILE A 120 -1.14 17.75 6.04
CA ILE A 120 -1.51 16.32 6.14
C ILE A 120 -0.44 15.46 5.44
N TYR A 121 0.01 15.85 4.25
CA TYR A 121 1.06 15.14 3.54
C TYR A 121 2.41 15.27 4.26
N ASP A 122 2.71 16.43 4.85
CA ASP A 122 3.89 16.62 5.71
C ASP A 122 3.86 15.69 6.92
N ALA A 123 2.70 15.54 7.57
CA ALA A 123 2.54 14.58 8.66
C ALA A 123 2.78 13.14 8.20
N ALA A 124 2.31 12.75 7.02
CA ALA A 124 2.55 11.42 6.46
C ALA A 124 4.04 11.19 6.12
N ALA A 125 4.70 12.20 5.53
CA ALA A 125 6.13 12.16 5.24
C ALA A 125 6.95 11.99 6.51
N ARG A 126 6.64 12.75 7.57
CA ARG A 126 7.28 12.62 8.88
C ARG A 126 7.17 11.22 9.46
N ILE A 127 6.00 10.58 9.39
CA ILE A 127 5.83 9.20 9.88
C ILE A 127 6.69 8.23 9.08
N ARG A 128 6.75 8.37 7.75
CA ARG A 128 7.62 7.54 6.91
C ARG A 128 9.09 7.72 7.29
N ASP A 129 9.54 8.95 7.48
CA ASP A 129 10.94 9.23 7.79
C ASP A 129 11.33 8.71 9.19
N GLU A 130 10.40 8.76 10.16
CA GLU A 130 10.61 8.27 11.53
C GLU A 130 10.46 6.74 11.69
N THR A 131 9.64 6.08 10.87
CA THR A 131 9.25 4.67 11.08
C THR A 131 9.55 3.74 9.91
N GLY A 132 9.89 4.28 8.74
CA GLY A 132 10.00 3.55 7.48
C GLY A 132 8.65 3.14 6.86
N LEU A 133 7.52 3.38 7.53
CA LEU A 133 6.20 2.99 7.05
C LEU A 133 5.55 4.10 6.23
N LYS A 134 5.06 3.76 5.04
CA LYS A 134 4.36 4.69 4.16
C LYS A 134 2.89 4.81 4.57
N VAL A 135 2.53 5.97 5.12
CA VAL A 135 1.13 6.35 5.32
C VAL A 135 0.60 7.01 4.06
N VAL A 136 -0.56 6.57 3.57
CA VAL A 136 -1.22 7.08 2.37
C VAL A 136 -2.51 7.79 2.79
N PRO A 137 -2.47 9.12 2.96
CA PRO A 137 -3.66 9.88 3.31
C PRO A 137 -4.53 10.15 2.08
N VAL A 138 -5.82 9.86 2.22
CA VAL A 138 -6.87 10.23 1.28
C VAL A 138 -7.75 11.29 1.96
N GLY A 139 -7.56 12.56 1.59
CA GLY A 139 -8.45 13.62 2.06
C GLY A 139 -9.85 13.42 1.48
N VAL A 140 -10.91 13.52 2.27
CA VAL A 140 -12.31 13.34 1.82
C VAL A 140 -13.19 14.43 2.43
N VAL A 141 -14.24 14.86 1.75
CA VAL A 141 -15.24 15.78 2.30
C VAL A 141 -16.52 15.05 2.65
N ARG A 142 -17.33 15.61 3.57
CA ARG A 142 -18.54 14.96 4.09
C ARG A 142 -19.47 14.38 3.02
N ARG A 143 -19.73 15.11 1.94
CA ARG A 143 -20.57 14.64 0.82
C ARG A 143 -20.08 13.34 0.16
N GLU A 144 -18.76 13.09 0.16
CA GLU A 144 -18.18 11.86 -0.43
C GLU A 144 -18.44 10.64 0.48
N LEU A 145 -18.63 10.86 1.80
CA LEU A 145 -18.98 9.80 2.75
C LEU A 145 -20.45 9.40 2.69
N GLU A 146 -21.31 10.31 2.25
CA GLU A 146 -22.76 10.09 2.14
C GLU A 146 -23.12 9.30 0.86
N ALA A 147 -22.20 9.20 -0.10
CA ALA A 147 -22.39 8.43 -1.31
C ALA A 147 -22.30 6.92 -1.07
N ASP A 148 -23.11 6.12 -1.78
CA ASP A 148 -23.00 4.65 -1.73
C ASP A 148 -21.92 4.12 -2.70
N THR A 149 -20.66 4.48 -2.43
CA THR A 149 -19.51 3.98 -3.19
C THR A 149 -18.77 2.88 -2.42
N PRO A 150 -18.05 1.97 -3.11
CA PRO A 150 -17.20 0.99 -2.43
C PRO A 150 -16.19 1.63 -1.46
N PHE A 151 -15.67 2.80 -1.82
CA PHE A 151 -14.77 3.57 -0.97
C PHE A 151 -15.48 4.07 0.30
N ALA A 152 -16.62 4.74 0.18
CA ALA A 152 -17.40 5.21 1.33
C ALA A 152 -17.85 4.06 2.25
N ARG A 153 -18.20 2.88 1.69
CA ARG A 153 -18.45 1.66 2.49
C ARG A 153 -17.21 1.24 3.27
N SER A 154 -16.04 1.18 2.63
CA SER A 154 -14.79 0.84 3.33
C SER A 154 -14.44 1.83 4.44
N LEU A 155 -14.83 3.11 4.33
CA LEU A 155 -14.62 4.09 5.39
C LEU A 155 -15.60 3.91 6.56
N ARG A 156 -16.84 3.50 6.29
CA ARG A 156 -17.84 3.16 7.33
C ARG A 156 -17.43 1.93 8.15
N GLU A 157 -16.77 0.96 7.50
CA GLU A 157 -16.21 -0.24 8.15
C GLU A 157 -14.85 0.02 8.82
N GLY A 158 -14.24 1.18 8.59
CA GLY A 158 -12.91 1.52 9.09
C GLY A 158 -12.87 1.81 10.60
N GLU A 159 -11.66 1.84 11.15
CA GLU A 159 -11.42 2.22 12.55
C GLU A 159 -11.28 3.74 12.65
N VAL A 160 -12.14 4.40 13.44
CA VAL A 160 -12.01 5.83 13.72
C VAL A 160 -10.86 6.06 14.70
N LEU A 161 -9.80 6.74 14.25
CA LEU A 161 -8.63 7.06 15.07
C LEU A 161 -8.69 8.45 15.71
N TYR A 162 -9.45 9.36 15.09
CA TYR A 162 -9.68 10.71 15.61
C TYR A 162 -11.03 11.21 15.13
N GLU A 163 -11.72 11.95 15.99
CA GLU A 163 -12.93 12.69 15.65
C GLU A 163 -12.99 13.99 16.47
N ARG A 164 -13.19 15.11 15.77
CA ARG A 164 -13.36 16.44 16.36
C ARG A 164 -14.79 16.55 16.89
N ARG A 165 -14.92 16.71 18.21
CA ARG A 165 -16.20 16.99 18.87
C ARG A 165 -16.62 18.45 18.69
#